data_AF-D9URN8-F1
#
_entry.id   AF-D9URN8-F1
#
_cell.length_a   1.000
_cell.length_b   1.000
_cell.length_c   1.000
_cell.angle_alpha   90.00
_cell.angle_beta   90.00
_cell.angle_gamma   90.00
#
_symmetry.space_group_name_H-M   'P 1'
#
loop_
_entity.id
_entity.type
_entity.pdbx_description
1 polymer ?
#
loop_
_entity_poly.entity_id
_entity_poly.type
_entity_poly.pdbx_seq_one_letter_code
_entity_poly.pdbx_strand_id
1 'polypeptide(L)'
;MRKKECSRAAPNRRNDMGNPPEQPKVDNPMKERLEALKRNVQQEVGKMEKHLKKASQDIGEGTDDKSWIGVTADKWHADAKGNRDRMLREIGKLVPAIQRKIDSMPDKVPANEAKMMRIDMR
;
A
#
# COMPACT_ATOMS: atom_id res chain seq x y z
N MET A 1 -68.75 -1.19 53.26
CA MET A 1 -67.32 -1.59 53.20
C MET A 1 -66.84 -1.46 51.75
N ARG A 2 -65.87 -0.58 51.49
CA ARG A 2 -65.44 -0.19 50.13
C ARG A 2 -64.41 -1.18 49.58
N LYS A 3 -64.65 -1.74 48.39
CA LYS A 3 -63.68 -2.57 47.65
C LYS A 3 -62.57 -1.66 47.12
N LYS A 4 -61.32 -1.95 47.49
CA LYS A 4 -60.13 -1.24 47.00
C LYS A 4 -59.75 -1.78 45.63
N GLU A 5 -59.73 -0.89 44.63
CA GLU A 5 -59.02 -1.09 43.38
C GLU A 5 -57.52 -1.15 43.66
N CYS A 6 -56.85 -2.19 43.14
CA CYS A 6 -55.39 -2.27 43.07
C CYS A 6 -55.03 -2.73 41.67
N SER A 7 -55.04 -1.79 40.72
CA SER A 7 -54.37 -1.92 39.44
C SER A 7 -52.86 -1.84 39.69
N ARG A 8 -52.16 -2.98 39.69
CA ARG A 8 -50.69 -3.03 39.63
C ARG A 8 -50.28 -3.18 38.16
N ALA A 9 -50.08 -2.05 37.50
CA ALA A 9 -49.33 -2.02 36.25
C ALA A 9 -47.92 -2.56 36.50
N ALA A 10 -47.56 -3.63 35.79
CA ALA A 10 -46.21 -4.17 35.81
C ALA A 10 -45.24 -3.15 35.16
N PRO A 11 -44.07 -2.87 35.74
CA PRO A 11 -43.08 -2.03 35.07
C PRO A 11 -42.57 -2.75 33.83
N ASN A 12 -42.80 -2.12 32.69
CA ASN A 12 -42.42 -2.55 31.36
C ASN A 12 -40.88 -2.63 31.29
N ARG A 13 -40.27 -3.82 31.46
CA ARG A 13 -38.85 -4.07 31.19
C ARG A 13 -38.61 -4.20 29.68
N ARG A 14 -38.88 -3.14 28.94
CA ARG A 14 -38.44 -3.01 27.56
C ARG A 14 -37.72 -1.68 27.47
N ASN A 15 -36.48 -1.74 26.99
CA ASN A 15 -35.56 -0.64 26.64
C ASN A 15 -34.38 -0.49 27.60
N ASP A 16 -33.58 -1.55 27.71
CA ASP A 16 -32.13 -1.42 27.87
C ASP A 16 -31.45 -2.32 26.84
N MET A 17 -31.67 -2.01 25.55
CA MET A 17 -30.79 -2.51 24.49
C MET A 17 -29.54 -1.62 24.54
N GLY A 18 -28.70 -1.86 25.54
CA GLY A 18 -27.41 -1.20 25.69
C GLY A 18 -26.66 -1.25 24.37
N ASN A 19 -26.04 -0.12 24.02
CA ASN A 19 -25.19 0.03 22.85
C ASN A 19 -24.26 -1.20 22.74
N PRO A 20 -24.19 -1.91 21.60
CA PRO A 20 -23.33 -3.08 21.49
C PRO A 20 -21.90 -2.71 21.96
N PRO A 21 -21.22 -3.60 22.70
CA PRO A 21 -19.92 -3.29 23.26
C PRO A 21 -18.98 -2.84 22.15
N GLU A 22 -18.38 -1.65 22.33
CA GLU A 22 -17.39 -1.14 21.39
C GLU A 22 -16.29 -2.19 21.20
N GLN A 23 -16.10 -2.60 19.94
CA GLN A 23 -15.11 -3.63 19.65
C GLN A 23 -13.69 -3.09 19.92
N PRO A 24 -12.79 -3.94 20.43
CA PRO A 24 -11.41 -3.53 20.63
C PRO A 24 -10.79 -3.12 19.29
N LYS A 25 -10.12 -1.96 19.27
CA LYS A 25 -9.37 -1.47 18.12
C LYS A 25 -8.01 -2.15 18.08
N VAL A 26 -7.70 -2.79 16.96
CA VAL A 26 -6.44 -3.50 16.71
C VAL A 26 -5.69 -2.85 15.56
N ASP A 27 -4.40 -3.14 15.42
CA ASP A 27 -3.58 -2.59 14.34
C ASP A 27 -4.11 -2.99 12.97
N ASN A 28 -4.04 -2.05 12.02
CA ASN A 28 -4.58 -2.24 10.69
C ASN A 28 -3.68 -3.19 9.86
N PRO A 29 -4.14 -4.42 9.57
CA PRO A 29 -3.31 -5.41 8.88
C PRO A 29 -3.04 -5.04 7.42
N MET A 30 -3.88 -4.19 6.81
CA MET A 30 -3.62 -3.67 5.45
C MET A 30 -2.47 -2.66 5.42
N LYS A 31 -2.28 -1.89 6.50
CA LYS A 31 -1.17 -0.93 6.59
C LYS A 31 0.17 -1.68 6.61
N GLU A 32 0.27 -2.72 7.43
CA GLU A 32 1.44 -3.62 7.47
C GLU A 32 1.73 -4.24 6.08
N ARG A 33 0.70 -4.72 5.37
CA ARG A 33 0.87 -5.27 4.02
C ARG A 33 1.37 -4.23 3.02
N LEU A 34 0.85 -3.00 3.07
CA LEU A 34 1.32 -1.93 2.19
C LEU A 34 2.76 -1.50 2.49
N GLU A 35 3.17 -1.54 3.76
CA GLU A 35 4.57 -1.33 4.13
C GLU A 35 5.50 -2.41 3.56
N ALA A 36 5.08 -3.68 3.63
CA ALA A 36 5.81 -4.78 3.00
C ALA A 36 5.87 -4.60 1.47
N LEU A 37 4.76 -4.25 0.83
CA LEU A 37 4.70 -3.94 -0.60
C LEU A 37 5.64 -2.79 -0.97
N LYS A 38 5.66 -1.71 -0.18
CA LYS A 38 6.56 -0.57 -0.39
C LYS A 38 8.02 -1.01 -0.40
N ARG A 39 8.44 -1.82 0.58
CA ARG A 39 9.82 -2.35 0.65
C ARG A 39 10.17 -3.20 -0.56
N ASN A 40 9.27 -4.10 -0.97
CA ASN A 40 9.48 -4.95 -2.14
C ASN A 40 9.61 -4.11 -3.41
N VAL A 41 8.70 -3.15 -3.62
CA VAL A 41 8.76 -2.24 -4.77
C VAL A 41 10.06 -1.44 -4.74
N GLN A 42 10.48 -0.89 -3.60
CA GLN A 42 11.76 -0.17 -3.49
C GLN A 42 12.96 -1.05 -3.91
N GLN A 43 12.98 -2.32 -3.50
CA GLN A 43 14.04 -3.25 -3.89
C GLN A 43 14.03 -3.55 -5.40
N GLU A 44 12.86 -3.84 -5.96
CA GLU A 44 12.72 -4.14 -7.39
C GLU A 44 13.05 -2.93 -8.28
N VAL A 45 12.64 -1.72 -7.86
CA VAL A 45 13.03 -0.47 -8.54
C VAL A 45 14.54 -0.31 -8.53
N GLY A 46 15.20 -0.52 -7.39
CA GLY A 46 16.65 -0.43 -7.29
C GLY A 46 17.39 -1.47 -8.15
N LYS A 47 16.83 -2.69 -8.32
CA LYS A 47 17.38 -3.71 -9.24
C LYS A 47 17.20 -3.28 -10.69
N MET A 48 16.01 -2.79 -11.05
CA MET A 48 15.70 -2.32 -12.40
C MET A 48 16.61 -1.16 -12.81
N GLU A 49 16.82 -0.18 -11.94
CA GLU A 49 17.75 0.94 -12.14
C GLU A 49 19.17 0.46 -12.47
N LYS A 50 19.67 -0.52 -11.73
CA LYS A 50 21.01 -1.10 -11.97
C LYS A 50 21.08 -1.81 -13.32
N HIS A 51 20.09 -2.64 -13.67
CA HIS A 51 20.09 -3.35 -14.94
C HIS A 51 19.97 -2.42 -16.14
N LEU A 52 19.08 -1.42 -16.08
CA LEU A 52 18.94 -0.44 -17.16
C LEU A 52 20.19 0.42 -17.33
N LYS A 53 20.85 0.79 -16.22
CA LYS A 53 22.12 1.50 -16.27
C LYS A 53 23.20 0.65 -16.96
N LYS A 54 23.35 -0.62 -16.54
CA LYS A 54 24.33 -1.53 -17.13
C LYS A 54 24.09 -1.72 -18.63
N ALA A 55 22.85 -1.99 -19.03
CA ALA A 55 22.48 -2.11 -20.44
C ALA A 55 22.83 -0.86 -21.27
N SER A 56 22.67 0.35 -20.71
CA SER A 56 23.09 1.59 -21.40
C SER A 56 24.61 1.76 -21.47
N GLN A 57 25.36 1.26 -20.49
CA GLN A 57 26.82 1.39 -20.44
C GLN A 57 27.55 0.48 -21.43
N ASP A 58 26.94 -0.66 -21.79
CA ASP A 58 27.54 -1.62 -22.71
C ASP A 58 27.54 -1.15 -24.18
N ILE A 59 26.91 0.00 -24.48
CA ILE A 59 26.69 0.54 -25.82
C ILE A 59 27.26 1.96 -25.92
N GLY A 60 28.10 2.23 -26.92
CA GLY A 60 28.51 3.58 -27.31
C GLY A 60 29.20 4.38 -26.20
N GLU A 61 29.09 5.70 -26.24
CA GLU A 61 29.58 6.59 -25.18
C GLU A 61 29.03 6.22 -23.79
N GLY A 62 29.88 5.90 -22.81
CA GLY A 62 29.39 5.70 -21.45
C GLY A 62 30.38 5.05 -20.50
N THR A 63 31.19 4.11 -21.00
CA THR A 63 32.34 3.52 -20.31
C THR A 63 33.42 3.16 -21.33
N ASP A 64 34.65 2.96 -20.85
CA ASP A 64 35.74 2.44 -21.67
C ASP A 64 35.54 0.94 -21.99
N ASP A 65 34.85 0.21 -21.10
CA ASP A 65 34.53 -1.22 -21.24
C ASP A 65 33.29 -1.54 -22.11
N LYS A 66 32.98 -0.68 -23.09
CA LYS A 66 31.80 -0.84 -23.95
C LYS A 66 31.97 -1.98 -24.96
N SER A 67 30.91 -2.74 -25.18
CA SER A 67 30.92 -3.85 -26.16
C SER A 67 30.78 -3.35 -27.59
N TRP A 68 30.04 -2.26 -27.81
CA TRP A 68 29.73 -1.71 -29.13
C TRP A 68 30.28 -0.29 -29.29
N ILE A 69 31.02 -0.05 -30.38
CA ILE A 69 31.74 1.21 -30.65
C ILE A 69 31.34 1.84 -31.99
N GLY A 70 31.46 3.16 -32.09
CA GLY A 70 31.23 3.95 -33.31
C GLY A 70 29.93 4.74 -33.31
N VAL A 71 29.77 5.62 -34.31
CA VAL A 71 28.69 6.63 -34.39
C VAL A 71 27.28 6.03 -34.24
N THR A 72 27.04 4.85 -34.80
CA THR A 72 25.75 4.15 -34.64
C THR A 72 25.52 3.68 -33.21
N ALA A 73 26.56 3.17 -32.54
CA ALA A 73 26.48 2.76 -31.15
C ALA A 73 26.25 3.98 -30.24
N ASP A 74 26.86 5.12 -30.53
CA ASP A 74 26.64 6.35 -29.76
C ASP A 74 25.20 6.86 -29.90
N LYS A 75 24.60 6.74 -31.08
CA LYS A 75 23.16 7.04 -31.28
C LYS A 75 22.28 6.08 -30.46
N TRP A 76 22.56 4.79 -30.50
CA TRP A 76 21.83 3.80 -29.69
C TRP A 76 22.01 4.03 -28.19
N HIS A 77 23.18 4.48 -27.75
CA HIS A 77 23.40 4.89 -26.37
C HIS A 77 22.46 6.03 -25.97
N ALA A 78 22.39 7.09 -26.78
CA ALA A 78 21.53 8.23 -26.50
C ALA A 78 20.04 7.82 -26.41
N ASP A 79 19.58 6.96 -27.32
CA ASP A 79 18.22 6.43 -27.31
C ASP A 79 17.95 5.56 -26.07
N ALA A 80 18.88 4.65 -25.74
CA ALA A 80 18.78 3.78 -24.56
C ALA A 80 18.76 4.59 -23.26
N LYS A 81 19.63 5.60 -23.14
CA LYS A 81 19.66 6.54 -22.01
C LYS A 81 18.34 7.31 -21.90
N GLY A 82 17.83 7.85 -23.00
CA GLY A 82 16.54 8.56 -23.02
C GLY A 82 15.36 7.68 -22.61
N ASN A 83 15.33 6.42 -23.06
CA ASN A 83 14.32 5.43 -22.67
C ASN A 83 14.43 5.06 -21.20
N ARG A 84 15.64 4.78 -20.71
CA ARG A 84 15.91 4.53 -19.29
C ARG A 84 15.39 5.69 -18.45
N ASP A 85 15.78 6.92 -18.77
CA ASP A 85 15.41 8.08 -17.96
C ASP A 85 13.89 8.31 -17.95
N ARG A 86 13.18 8.00 -19.06
CA ARG A 86 11.71 7.99 -19.10
C ARG A 86 11.12 6.92 -18.17
N MET A 87 11.63 5.70 -18.23
CA MET A 87 11.18 4.60 -17.37
C MET A 87 11.40 4.91 -15.89
N LEU A 88 12.58 5.42 -15.54
CA LEU A 88 12.90 5.76 -14.15
C LEU A 88 12.00 6.87 -13.60
N ARG A 89 11.59 7.84 -14.43
CA ARG A 89 10.61 8.86 -14.01
C ARG A 89 9.25 8.27 -13.67
N GLU A 90 8.75 7.31 -14.45
CA GLU A 90 7.46 6.68 -14.16
C GLU A 90 7.55 5.73 -12.96
N ILE A 91 8.61 4.93 -12.91
CA ILE A 91 8.86 3.99 -11.81
C ILE A 91 9.04 4.73 -10.48
N GLY A 92 9.72 5.88 -10.49
CA GLY A 92 9.93 6.73 -9.31
C GLY A 92 8.63 7.25 -8.68
N LYS A 93 7.49 7.18 -9.38
CA LYS A 93 6.18 7.57 -8.85
C LYS A 93 5.52 6.47 -8.01
N LEU A 94 5.93 5.20 -8.15
CA LEU A 94 5.29 4.06 -7.50
C LEU A 94 5.44 4.08 -5.98
N VAL A 95 6.66 4.27 -5.48
CA VAL A 95 6.93 4.29 -4.02
C VAL A 95 6.18 5.44 -3.32
N PRO A 96 6.19 6.69 -3.83
CA PRO A 96 5.35 7.76 -3.30
C PRO A 96 3.86 7.46 -3.36
N ALA A 97 3.36 6.78 -4.41
CA ALA A 97 1.95 6.43 -4.49
C ALA A 97 1.53 5.43 -3.40
N ILE A 98 2.37 4.44 -3.11
CA ILE A 98 2.14 3.49 -2.02
C ILE A 98 2.19 4.23 -0.67
N GLN A 99 3.16 5.13 -0.47
CA GLN A 99 3.26 5.92 0.76
C GLN A 99 2.00 6.75 0.99
N ARG A 100 1.51 7.48 -0.03
CA ARG A 100 0.26 8.24 0.08
C ARG A 100 -0.93 7.35 0.47
N LYS A 101 -0.98 6.11 -0.02
CA LYS A 101 -2.02 5.16 0.38
C LYS A 101 -1.87 4.75 1.85
N ILE A 102 -0.66 4.45 2.31
CA ILE A 102 -0.36 4.15 3.72
C ILE A 102 -0.80 5.31 4.62
N ASP A 103 -0.46 6.54 4.25
CA ASP A 103 -0.78 7.75 5.03
C ASP A 103 -2.29 8.02 5.10
N SER A 104 -3.05 7.58 4.09
CA SER A 104 -4.51 7.72 4.06
C SER A 104 -5.26 6.69 4.92
N MET A 105 -4.57 5.68 5.46
CA MET A 105 -5.20 4.58 6.19
C MET A 105 -5.12 4.80 7.71
N PRO A 106 -6.17 4.44 8.46
CA PRO A 106 -6.15 4.52 9.91
C PRO A 106 -5.15 3.52 10.48
N ASP A 107 -4.46 3.90 11.56
CA ASP A 107 -3.51 3.04 12.27
C ASP A 107 -4.19 1.83 12.90
N LYS A 108 -5.41 2.03 13.42
CA LYS A 108 -6.19 1.00 14.11
C LYS A 108 -7.60 0.91 13.55
N VAL A 109 -8.10 -0.31 13.44
CA VAL A 109 -9.46 -0.65 12.98
C VAL A 109 -10.13 -1.58 13.99
N PRO A 110 -11.47 -1.65 14.05
CA PRO A 110 -12.18 -2.63 14.88
C PRO A 110 -11.72 -4.07 14.58
N ALA A 111 -11.68 -4.92 15.60
CA ALA A 111 -11.21 -6.30 15.47
C ALA A 111 -11.94 -7.12 14.38
N ASN A 112 -13.25 -6.94 14.21
CA ASN A 112 -13.97 -7.61 13.11
C ASN A 112 -13.53 -7.11 11.74
N GLU A 113 -13.30 -5.81 11.58
CA GLU A 113 -12.82 -5.23 10.33
C GLU A 113 -11.42 -5.76 9.99
N ALA A 114 -10.51 -5.79 10.96
CA ALA A 114 -9.18 -6.40 10.78
C ALA A 114 -9.27 -7.88 10.37
N LYS A 115 -10.22 -8.64 10.95
CA LYS A 115 -10.44 -10.04 10.58
C LYS A 115 -10.90 -10.18 9.13
N MET A 116 -11.83 -9.33 8.69
CA MET A 116 -12.30 -9.33 7.29
C MET A 116 -11.17 -8.96 6.33
N MET A 117 -10.40 -7.91 6.64
CA MET A 117 -9.22 -7.54 5.85
C MET A 117 -8.22 -8.69 5.73
N ARG A 118 -7.96 -9.44 6.80
CA ARG A 118 -7.06 -10.61 6.74
C ARG A 118 -7.58 -11.74 5.85
N ILE A 119 -8.89 -11.91 5.75
CA ILE A 119 -9.51 -12.88 4.85
C ILE A 119 -9.34 -12.42 3.40
N ASP A 120 -9.59 -11.15 3.11
CA ASP A 120 -9.43 -10.57 1.76
C ASP A 120 -7.97 -10.56 1.27
N MET A 121 -7.01 -10.69 2.19
CA MET A 121 -5.58 -10.77 1.88
C MET A 121 -5.08 -12.19 1.58
N ARG A 122 -5.90 -13.22 1.82
CA ARG A 122 -5.53 -14.64 1.68
C ARG A 122 -5.75 -15.12 0.25
#